data_AF-A0A971L5Q5-F1
#
_entry.id   AF-A0A971L5Q5-F1
#
_cell.length_a   1.000
_cell.length_b   1.000
_cell.length_c   1.000
_cell.angle_alpha   90.00
_cell.angle_beta   90.00
_cell.angle_gamma   90.00
#
_symmetry.space_group_name_H-M   'P 1'
#
loop_
_entity.id
_entity.type
_entity.pdbx_description
1 polymer ?
#
loop_
_entity_poly.entity_id
_entity_poly.type
_entity_poly.pdbx_seq_one_letter_code
_entity_poly.pdbx_strand_id
1 'polypeptide(L)'
;MRVIIIGAGKVGFKLSEMLSYLGHDVLVIEHNPERIQSVENNLDVQAICANGASPAVLKENSVDTTDLLIAVTENDEVNIIASLFGKRLGAKKTIARVHNPEYLAGDELDFEKELGIDYVINPDSVTANTIYQLVEAPEAIDSEYYAGGKIQLLEIILPPGAPVAGKKLKDLPSPNPYLILAILRGEKMLIPRGNDYLYAGDRVFVLAPAKQMKHVEHLLGQKRTRVQRLVILGGTRTAYYLAQKLAGKKIEIKIIEKNLKQCEILSNMLPHVTVFHGDGSDMSLLEEEDIGQAALFTAVTGDDKVNLLVSLLAK
;
A
#
# COMPACT_ATOMS: atom_id res chain seq x y z
N MET A 1 -6.79 -20.15 15.96
CA MET A 1 -7.98 -19.40 15.50
C MET A 1 -8.59 -20.15 14.35
N ARG A 2 -9.91 -20.07 14.19
CA ARG A 2 -10.63 -20.60 13.03
C ARG A 2 -10.86 -19.49 12.02
N VAL A 3 -10.42 -19.69 10.78
CA VAL A 3 -10.50 -18.71 9.70
C VAL A 3 -11.23 -19.30 8.50
N ILE A 4 -12.19 -18.56 7.95
CA ILE A 4 -12.82 -18.88 6.67
C ILE A 4 -12.31 -17.91 5.61
N ILE A 5 -11.75 -18.43 4.53
CA ILE A 5 -11.29 -17.65 3.37
C ILE A 5 -12.19 -17.96 2.19
N ILE A 6 -12.77 -16.93 1.59
CA ILE A 6 -13.67 -17.04 0.46
C ILE A 6 -12.94 -16.51 -0.78
N GLY A 7 -12.68 -17.40 -1.72
CA GLY A 7 -11.84 -17.19 -2.89
C GLY A 7 -10.44 -17.76 -2.71
N ALA A 8 -10.02 -18.59 -3.65
CA ALA A 8 -8.69 -19.19 -3.75
C ALA A 8 -7.94 -18.68 -5.00
N GLY A 9 -8.16 -17.41 -5.37
CA GLY A 9 -7.27 -16.70 -6.30
C GLY A 9 -5.88 -16.49 -5.68
N LYS A 10 -4.99 -15.76 -6.36
CA LYS A 10 -3.59 -15.54 -5.91
C LYS A 10 -3.50 -15.07 -4.44
N VAL A 11 -4.33 -14.10 -4.05
CA VAL A 11 -4.35 -13.54 -2.69
C VAL A 11 -4.89 -14.56 -1.68
N GLY A 12 -6.04 -15.18 -1.97
CA GLY A 12 -6.66 -16.15 -1.07
C GLY A 12 -5.79 -17.38 -0.84
N PHE A 13 -5.15 -17.90 -1.90
CA PHE A 13 -4.20 -19.01 -1.80
C PHE A 13 -3.03 -18.65 -0.87
N LYS A 14 -2.36 -17.50 -1.10
CA LYS A 14 -1.19 -17.09 -0.31
C LYS A 14 -1.56 -16.80 1.15
N LEU A 15 -2.74 -16.23 1.38
CA LEU A 15 -3.27 -15.99 2.72
C LEU A 15 -3.55 -17.31 3.44
N SER A 16 -4.12 -18.29 2.74
CA SER A 16 -4.39 -19.63 3.28
C SER A 16 -3.08 -20.33 3.66
N GLU A 17 -2.08 -20.29 2.78
CA GLU A 17 -0.74 -20.83 3.03
C GLU A 17 -0.10 -20.20 4.27
N MET A 18 -0.10 -18.87 4.36
CA MET A 18 0.50 -18.16 5.49
C MET A 18 -0.20 -18.48 6.81
N LEU A 19 -1.53 -18.49 6.84
CA LEU A 19 -2.29 -18.74 8.07
C LEU A 19 -2.18 -20.21 8.52
N SER A 20 -2.19 -21.15 7.58
CA SER A 20 -1.92 -22.57 7.86
C SER A 20 -0.52 -22.76 8.43
N TYR A 21 0.50 -22.14 7.82
CA TYR A 21 1.88 -22.16 8.33
C TYR A 21 2.00 -21.60 9.76
N LEU A 22 1.20 -20.59 10.11
CA LEU A 22 1.13 -20.04 11.48
C LEU A 22 0.32 -20.90 12.47
N GLY A 23 -0.16 -22.07 12.06
CA GLY A 23 -0.89 -23.02 12.90
C GLY A 23 -2.35 -22.64 13.15
N HIS A 24 -2.99 -21.91 12.23
CA HIS A 24 -4.42 -21.63 12.30
C HIS A 24 -5.25 -22.70 11.57
N ASP A 25 -6.49 -22.89 12.04
CA ASP A 25 -7.47 -23.76 11.39
C ASP A 25 -8.13 -22.98 10.25
N VAL A 26 -7.85 -23.36 9.01
CA VAL A 26 -8.25 -22.61 7.80
C VAL A 26 -9.18 -23.46 6.96
N LEU A 27 -10.35 -22.88 6.65
CA LEU A 27 -11.28 -23.37 5.64
C LEU A 27 -11.29 -22.43 4.44
N VAL A 28 -11.07 -22.98 3.25
CA VAL A 28 -11.12 -22.27 1.98
C VAL A 28 -12.40 -22.63 1.23
N ILE A 29 -13.17 -21.62 0.83
CA ILE A 29 -14.38 -21.77 0.03
C ILE A 29 -14.13 -21.13 -1.34
N GLU A 30 -14.18 -21.92 -2.42
CA GLU A 30 -13.99 -21.43 -3.78
C GLU A 30 -14.92 -22.18 -4.74
N HIS A 31 -15.47 -21.47 -5.74
CA HIS A 31 -16.43 -22.04 -6.68
C HIS A 31 -15.76 -22.74 -7.86
N ASN A 32 -14.50 -22.40 -8.17
CA ASN A 32 -13.74 -23.00 -9.25
C ASN A 32 -13.06 -24.30 -8.77
N PRO A 33 -13.41 -25.48 -9.32
CA PRO A 33 -12.85 -26.77 -8.91
C PRO A 33 -11.34 -26.88 -9.09
N GLU A 34 -10.77 -26.29 -10.14
CA GLU A 34 -9.32 -26.34 -10.40
C GLU A 34 -8.52 -25.60 -9.32
N ARG A 35 -9.07 -24.47 -8.84
CA ARG A 35 -8.45 -23.70 -7.75
C ARG A 35 -8.54 -24.44 -6.42
N ILE A 36 -9.65 -25.13 -6.16
CA ILE A 36 -9.79 -26.00 -4.97
C ILE A 36 -8.78 -27.14 -5.02
N GLN A 37 -8.65 -27.81 -6.17
CA GLN A 37 -7.67 -28.88 -6.32
C GLN A 37 -6.24 -28.38 -6.09
N SER A 38 -5.92 -27.16 -6.54
CA SER A 38 -4.64 -26.52 -6.24
C SER A 38 -4.45 -26.30 -4.73
N VAL A 39 -5.48 -25.84 -4.01
CA VAL A 39 -5.42 -25.67 -2.56
C VAL A 39 -5.19 -27.00 -1.85
N GLU A 40 -5.99 -28.03 -2.16
CA GLU A 40 -5.90 -29.36 -1.53
C GLU A 40 -4.54 -30.04 -1.78
N ASN A 41 -3.97 -29.88 -2.98
CA ASN A 41 -2.70 -30.52 -3.32
C ASN A 41 -1.48 -29.84 -2.69
N ASN A 42 -1.57 -28.55 -2.37
CA ASN A 42 -0.40 -27.76 -1.98
C ASN A 42 -0.45 -27.28 -0.53
N LEU A 43 -1.62 -27.22 0.10
CA LEU A 43 -1.82 -26.61 1.42
C LEU A 43 -2.48 -27.59 2.40
N ASP A 44 -2.05 -27.55 3.66
CA ASP A 44 -2.70 -28.28 4.76
C ASP A 44 -3.86 -27.44 5.32
N VAL A 45 -4.96 -27.41 4.57
CA VAL A 45 -6.18 -26.66 4.90
C VAL A 45 -7.42 -27.45 4.46
N GLN A 46 -8.57 -27.14 5.05
CA GLN A 46 -9.84 -27.65 4.53
C GLN A 46 -10.23 -26.82 3.30
N ALA A 47 -10.68 -27.47 2.23
CA ALA A 47 -11.12 -26.80 1.01
C ALA A 47 -12.48 -27.33 0.59
N ILE A 48 -13.40 -26.44 0.21
CA ILE A 48 -14.73 -26.81 -0.28
C ILE A 48 -15.05 -26.10 -1.59
N CYS A 49 -15.54 -26.88 -2.55
CA CYS A 49 -16.00 -26.35 -3.83
C CYS A 49 -17.45 -25.85 -3.70
N ALA A 50 -17.65 -24.56 -3.44
CA ALA A 50 -18.98 -23.99 -3.19
C ALA A 50 -19.04 -22.47 -3.44
N ASN A 51 -20.26 -21.93 -3.51
CA ASN A 51 -20.48 -20.48 -3.52
C ASN A 51 -20.34 -19.90 -2.11
N GLY A 52 -19.26 -19.15 -1.86
CA GLY A 52 -19.00 -18.54 -0.55
C GLY A 52 -19.95 -17.40 -0.15
N ALA A 53 -20.74 -16.86 -1.08
CA ALA A 53 -21.83 -15.94 -0.74
C ALA A 53 -23.11 -16.65 -0.28
N SER A 54 -23.16 -17.99 -0.27
CA SER A 54 -24.33 -18.75 0.15
C SER A 54 -24.44 -18.83 1.68
N PRO A 55 -25.53 -18.32 2.29
CA PRO A 55 -25.75 -18.45 3.74
C PRO A 55 -25.82 -19.91 4.21
N ALA A 56 -26.32 -20.83 3.37
CA ALA A 56 -26.42 -22.25 3.70
C ALA A 56 -25.02 -22.86 3.85
N VAL A 57 -24.14 -22.60 2.87
CA VAL A 57 -22.74 -23.05 2.90
C VAL A 57 -22.03 -22.50 4.12
N LEU A 58 -22.19 -21.21 4.43
CA LEU A 58 -21.56 -20.61 5.62
C LEU A 58 -22.04 -21.25 6.93
N LYS A 59 -23.35 -21.52 7.06
CA LYS A 59 -23.92 -22.20 8.25
C LYS A 59 -23.43 -23.63 8.39
N GLU A 60 -23.44 -24.41 7.30
CA GLU A 60 -22.97 -25.80 7.28
C GLU A 60 -21.50 -25.90 7.71
N ASN A 61 -20.73 -24.86 7.44
CA ASN A 61 -19.31 -24.77 7.78
C ASN A 61 -19.01 -23.96 9.06
N SER A 62 -20.01 -23.87 9.96
CA SER A 62 -19.90 -23.31 11.32
C SER A 62 -19.31 -21.89 11.41
N VAL A 63 -19.74 -21.00 10.51
CA VAL A 63 -19.35 -19.58 10.50
C VAL A 63 -19.59 -18.86 11.84
N ASP A 64 -20.53 -19.35 12.66
CA ASP A 64 -20.88 -18.85 13.99
C ASP A 64 -19.75 -19.02 15.02
N THR A 65 -18.85 -19.97 14.79
CA THR A 65 -17.67 -20.22 15.64
C THR A 65 -16.37 -19.66 15.05
N THR A 66 -16.45 -19.01 13.89
CA THR A 66 -15.29 -18.50 13.15
C THR A 66 -14.78 -17.19 13.76
N ASP A 67 -13.48 -17.13 14.02
CA ASP A 67 -12.83 -15.92 14.55
C ASP A 67 -12.71 -14.83 13.47
N LEU A 68 -12.48 -15.25 12.22
CA LEU A 68 -12.22 -14.35 11.11
C LEU A 68 -12.74 -14.92 9.79
N LEU A 69 -13.55 -14.16 9.07
CA LEU A 69 -13.97 -14.48 7.70
C LEU A 69 -13.40 -13.43 6.74
N ILE A 70 -12.75 -13.89 5.68
CA ILE A 70 -12.03 -13.03 4.73
C ILE A 70 -12.53 -13.35 3.32
N ALA A 71 -13.19 -12.39 2.68
CA ALA A 71 -13.69 -12.53 1.32
C ALA A 71 -12.80 -11.76 0.32
N VAL A 72 -12.09 -12.52 -0.51
CA VAL A 72 -11.01 -12.04 -1.40
C VAL A 72 -11.17 -12.60 -2.82
N THR A 73 -12.41 -12.81 -3.25
CA THR A 73 -12.73 -13.21 -4.62
C THR A 73 -12.50 -12.06 -5.60
N GLU A 74 -12.53 -12.35 -6.90
CA GLU A 74 -12.42 -11.34 -7.98
C GLU A 74 -13.65 -10.44 -8.10
N ASN A 75 -14.75 -10.77 -7.42
CA ASN A 75 -16.00 -10.04 -7.50
C ASN A 75 -16.28 -9.31 -6.18
N ASP A 76 -16.43 -7.99 -6.26
CA ASP A 76 -16.64 -7.14 -5.10
C ASP A 76 -17.99 -7.44 -4.43
N GLU A 77 -19.04 -7.69 -5.21
CA GLU A 77 -20.38 -7.97 -4.70
C GLU A 77 -20.42 -9.27 -3.88
N VAL A 78 -19.72 -10.32 -4.34
CA VAL A 78 -19.54 -11.58 -3.60
C VAL A 78 -18.80 -11.31 -2.29
N ASN A 79 -17.75 -10.50 -2.31
CA ASN A 79 -16.98 -10.21 -1.10
C ASN A 79 -17.80 -9.45 -0.05
N ILE A 80 -18.58 -8.46 -0.50
CA ILE A 80 -19.49 -7.68 0.35
C ILE A 80 -20.59 -8.59 0.92
N ILE A 81 -21.29 -9.35 0.08
CA ILE A 81 -22.41 -10.21 0.49
C ILE A 81 -21.93 -11.32 1.43
N ALA A 82 -20.82 -11.98 1.11
CA ALA A 82 -20.28 -13.04 1.94
C ALA A 82 -19.84 -12.52 3.32
N SER A 83 -19.23 -11.33 3.37
CA SER A 83 -18.83 -10.70 4.63
C SER A 83 -20.04 -10.25 5.46
N LEU A 84 -21.07 -9.71 4.82
CA LEU A 84 -22.34 -9.34 5.45
C LEU A 84 -23.03 -10.57 6.07
N PHE A 85 -23.19 -11.65 5.30
CA PHE A 85 -23.79 -12.88 5.82
C PHE A 85 -22.92 -13.53 6.88
N GLY A 86 -21.60 -13.59 6.68
CA GLY A 86 -20.66 -14.09 7.67
C GLY A 86 -20.82 -13.39 9.01
N LYS A 87 -20.91 -12.05 9.01
CA LYS A 87 -21.13 -11.27 10.22
C LYS A 87 -22.47 -11.59 10.88
N ARG A 88 -23.56 -11.56 10.11
CA ARG A 88 -24.92 -11.83 10.63
C ARG A 88 -25.09 -13.25 11.16
N LEU A 89 -24.32 -14.20 10.63
CA LEU A 89 -24.35 -15.59 11.04
C LEU A 89 -23.41 -15.91 12.22
N GLY A 90 -22.61 -14.95 12.67
CA GLY A 90 -21.87 -15.04 13.93
C GLY A 90 -20.34 -15.02 13.83
N ALA A 91 -19.76 -14.80 12.65
CA ALA A 91 -18.31 -14.60 12.55
C ALA A 91 -17.88 -13.41 13.41
N LYS A 92 -16.85 -13.59 14.26
CA LYS A 92 -16.42 -12.53 15.19
C LYS A 92 -15.95 -11.29 14.43
N LYS A 93 -15.13 -11.49 13.39
CA LYS A 93 -14.62 -10.45 12.50
C LYS A 93 -14.80 -10.81 11.02
N THR A 94 -15.12 -9.82 10.19
CA THR A 94 -15.23 -9.99 8.74
C THR A 94 -14.37 -8.96 7.97
N ILE A 95 -13.75 -9.41 6.88
CA ILE A 95 -12.94 -8.59 6.00
C ILE A 95 -13.42 -8.78 4.56
N ALA A 96 -13.79 -7.70 3.88
CA ALA A 96 -14.15 -7.70 2.47
C ALA A 96 -13.06 -7.01 1.64
N ARG A 97 -12.59 -7.65 0.57
CA ARG A 97 -11.80 -6.99 -0.48
C ARG A 97 -12.73 -6.31 -1.49
N VAL A 98 -12.57 -5.02 -1.69
CA VAL A 98 -13.40 -4.22 -2.62
C VAL A 98 -12.52 -3.32 -3.48
N HIS A 99 -12.58 -3.46 -4.80
CA HIS A 99 -11.81 -2.66 -5.75
C HIS A 99 -12.54 -1.41 -6.22
N ASN A 100 -13.84 -1.50 -6.49
CA ASN A 100 -14.60 -0.42 -7.11
C ASN A 100 -14.66 0.80 -6.17
N PRO A 101 -14.12 1.98 -6.58
CA PRO A 101 -14.19 3.19 -5.78
C PRO A 101 -15.62 3.65 -5.52
N GLU A 102 -16.60 3.35 -6.37
CA GLU A 102 -18.00 3.75 -6.12
C GLU A 102 -18.60 3.15 -4.85
N TYR A 103 -18.12 1.97 -4.43
CA TYR A 103 -18.50 1.40 -3.14
C TYR A 103 -17.79 2.07 -1.97
N LEU A 104 -16.76 2.89 -2.18
CA LEU A 104 -15.99 3.50 -1.08
C LEU A 104 -16.04 5.03 -1.12
N ALA A 105 -16.51 5.60 -2.23
CA ALA A 105 -16.56 7.01 -2.52
C ALA A 105 -17.98 7.51 -2.28
N GLY A 106 -18.15 8.26 -1.19
CA GLY A 106 -19.39 8.92 -0.84
C GLY A 106 -19.63 8.87 0.67
N ASP A 107 -20.09 9.96 1.25
CA ASP A 107 -20.57 10.01 2.63
C ASP A 107 -21.91 9.25 2.81
N GLU A 108 -22.44 8.64 1.74
CA GLU A 108 -23.78 8.06 1.67
C GLU A 108 -23.88 6.61 2.20
N LEU A 109 -22.79 5.83 2.13
CA LEU A 109 -22.77 4.42 2.52
C LEU A 109 -21.45 4.10 3.25
N ASP A 110 -21.47 4.16 4.57
CA ASP A 110 -20.37 3.65 5.39
C ASP A 110 -20.51 2.14 5.52
N PHE A 111 -19.76 1.37 4.72
CA PHE A 111 -19.82 -0.10 4.70
C PHE A 111 -19.58 -0.73 6.08
N GLU A 112 -18.77 -0.09 6.92
CA GLU A 112 -18.49 -0.57 8.26
C GLU A 112 -19.69 -0.35 9.19
N LYS A 113 -20.33 0.82 9.12
CA LYS A 113 -21.48 1.16 9.99
C LYS A 113 -22.82 0.63 9.48
N GLU A 114 -23.06 0.64 8.18
CA GLU A 114 -24.37 0.35 7.58
C GLU A 114 -24.54 -1.13 7.21
N LEU A 115 -23.48 -1.77 6.70
CA LEU A 115 -23.50 -3.20 6.37
C LEU A 115 -22.93 -4.08 7.49
N GLY A 116 -22.28 -3.48 8.50
CA GLY A 116 -21.73 -4.22 9.64
C GLY A 116 -20.51 -5.08 9.28
N ILE A 117 -19.82 -4.78 8.19
CA ILE A 117 -18.55 -5.44 7.83
C ILE A 117 -17.45 -4.83 8.68
N ASP A 118 -16.64 -5.62 9.40
CA ASP A 118 -15.68 -5.02 10.33
C ASP A 118 -14.54 -4.26 9.63
N TYR A 119 -14.12 -4.72 8.46
CA TYR A 119 -13.06 -4.07 7.68
C TYR A 119 -13.30 -4.22 6.18
N VAL A 120 -13.07 -3.14 5.44
CA VAL A 120 -13.02 -3.16 3.98
C VAL A 120 -11.63 -2.78 3.50
N ILE A 121 -11.05 -3.63 2.65
CA ILE A 121 -9.71 -3.42 2.10
C ILE A 121 -9.83 -3.15 0.61
N ASN A 122 -9.37 -1.97 0.19
CA ASN A 122 -9.15 -1.63 -1.21
C ASN A 122 -7.66 -1.74 -1.56
N PRO A 123 -7.24 -2.77 -2.33
CA PRO A 123 -5.83 -2.96 -2.66
C PRO A 123 -5.21 -1.80 -3.42
N ASP A 124 -5.98 -1.14 -4.30
CA ASP A 124 -5.51 0.00 -5.09
C ASP A 124 -5.25 1.23 -4.22
N SER A 125 -6.11 1.49 -3.23
CA SER A 125 -5.93 2.58 -2.27
C SER A 125 -4.76 2.33 -1.32
N VAL A 126 -4.57 1.07 -0.88
CA VAL A 126 -3.40 0.67 -0.08
C VAL A 126 -2.11 0.88 -0.86
N THR A 127 -2.07 0.41 -2.12
CA THR A 127 -0.90 0.58 -3.01
C THR A 127 -0.62 2.06 -3.27
N ALA A 128 -1.65 2.83 -3.60
CA ALA A 128 -1.54 4.27 -3.77
C ALA A 128 -1.04 4.98 -2.52
N ASN A 129 -1.41 4.52 -1.32
CA ASN A 129 -0.93 5.08 -0.07
C ASN A 129 0.57 4.83 0.12
N THR A 130 1.07 3.65 -0.24
CA THR A 130 2.51 3.36 -0.22
C THR A 130 3.27 4.29 -1.17
N ILE A 131 2.78 4.46 -2.40
CA ILE A 131 3.39 5.39 -3.37
C ILE A 131 3.33 6.83 -2.85
N TYR A 132 2.20 7.25 -2.27
CA TYR A 132 2.03 8.57 -1.66
C TYR A 132 3.09 8.84 -0.57
N GLN A 133 3.39 7.84 0.27
CA GLN A 133 4.41 7.96 1.30
C GLN A 133 5.82 8.16 0.70
N LEU A 134 6.13 7.51 -0.41
CA LEU A 134 7.37 7.72 -1.17
C LEU A 134 7.42 9.14 -1.78
N VAL A 135 6.29 9.63 -2.30
CA VAL A 135 6.18 11.01 -2.83
C VAL A 135 6.43 12.06 -1.74
N GLU A 136 5.98 11.81 -0.51
CA GLU A 136 6.18 12.74 0.62
C GLU A 136 7.62 12.74 1.16
N ALA A 137 8.35 11.63 1.02
CA ALA A 137 9.70 11.45 1.53
C ALA A 137 10.64 10.80 0.48
N PRO A 138 10.91 11.48 -0.64
CA PRO A 138 11.65 10.89 -1.77
C PRO A 138 13.11 10.55 -1.45
N GLU A 139 13.73 11.19 -0.45
CA GLU A 139 15.12 10.88 -0.06
C GLU A 139 15.24 9.81 1.05
N ALA A 140 14.12 9.34 1.58
CA ALA A 140 14.16 8.23 2.52
C ALA A 140 14.53 6.95 1.77
N ILE A 141 15.46 6.17 2.32
CA ILE A 141 15.72 4.81 1.81
C ILE A 141 14.51 3.94 2.08
N ASP A 142 13.94 4.11 3.27
CA ASP A 142 12.75 3.42 3.71
C ASP A 142 11.94 4.30 4.67
N SER A 143 10.63 4.12 4.68
CA SER A 143 9.69 4.87 5.52
C SER A 143 8.53 4.00 5.94
N GLU A 144 8.41 3.73 7.23
CA GLU A 144 7.28 3.00 7.80
C GLU A 144 6.46 3.87 8.74
N TYR A 145 5.15 3.60 8.79
CA TYR A 145 4.20 4.31 9.64
C TYR A 145 3.56 3.36 10.65
N TYR A 146 3.56 3.77 11.90
CA TYR A 146 3.04 3.03 13.04
C TYR A 146 1.91 3.80 13.74
N ALA A 147 1.16 3.10 14.60
CA ALA A 147 0.08 3.67 15.41
C ALA A 147 -0.96 4.45 14.57
N GLY A 148 -1.36 3.87 13.43
CA GLY A 148 -2.31 4.49 12.51
C GLY A 148 -1.77 5.77 11.86
N GLY A 149 -0.49 5.81 11.51
CA GLY A 149 0.14 6.96 10.86
C GLY A 149 0.61 8.08 11.79
N LYS A 150 0.50 7.89 13.12
CA LYS A 150 0.89 8.91 14.10
C LYS A 150 2.40 8.93 14.35
N ILE A 151 3.07 7.80 14.17
CA ILE A 151 4.52 7.63 14.36
C ILE A 151 5.10 7.20 13.03
N GLN A 152 6.25 7.75 12.68
CA GLN A 152 6.99 7.42 11.48
C GLN A 152 8.40 6.95 11.85
N LEU A 153 8.84 5.87 11.23
CA LEU A 153 10.22 5.39 11.20
C LEU A 153 10.81 5.74 9.84
N LEU A 154 11.92 6.46 9.81
CA LEU A 154 12.66 6.75 8.59
C LEU A 154 14.05 6.14 8.65
N GLU A 155 14.47 5.58 7.52
CA GLU A 155 15.86 5.27 7.25
C GLU A 155 16.47 6.32 6.31
N ILE A 156 17.54 6.98 6.78
CA ILE A 156 18.22 8.03 6.02
C ILE A 156 19.75 7.87 6.08
N ILE A 157 20.44 8.27 5.01
CA ILE A 157 21.90 8.43 5.03
C ILE A 157 22.24 9.86 5.44
N LEU A 158 23.08 10.04 6.45
CA LEU A 158 23.56 11.37 6.82
C LEU A 158 24.43 11.95 5.70
N PRO A 159 24.06 13.10 5.11
CA PRO A 159 24.81 13.68 4.01
C PRO A 159 26.18 14.23 4.48
N PRO A 160 27.13 14.40 3.55
CA PRO A 160 28.33 15.19 3.82
C PRO A 160 27.95 16.58 4.35
N GLY A 161 28.54 16.99 5.48
CA GLY A 161 28.23 18.29 6.10
C GLY A 161 26.94 18.32 6.93
N ALA A 162 26.33 17.18 7.25
CA ALA A 162 25.18 17.11 8.16
C ALA A 162 25.47 17.86 9.48
N PRO A 163 24.58 18.76 9.96
CA PRO A 163 24.82 19.57 11.16
C PRO A 163 25.03 18.77 12.46
N VAL A 164 24.62 17.50 12.45
CA VAL A 164 24.73 16.55 13.56
C VAL A 164 26.00 15.70 13.50
N ALA A 165 26.73 15.71 12.39
CA ALA A 165 27.94 14.91 12.24
C ALA A 165 29.02 15.38 13.23
N GLY A 166 29.69 14.42 13.87
CA GLY A 166 30.71 14.66 14.89
C GLY A 166 30.17 15.06 16.27
N LYS A 167 28.84 15.10 16.46
CA LYS A 167 28.20 15.39 17.77
C LYS A 167 27.74 14.09 18.45
N LYS A 168 27.73 14.11 19.79
CA LYS A 168 27.13 13.02 20.57
C LYS A 168 25.62 13.11 20.49
N LEU A 169 24.96 11.96 20.50
CA LEU A 169 23.50 11.88 20.44
C LEU A 169 22.79 12.66 21.55
N LYS A 170 23.32 12.62 22.77
CA LYS A 170 22.75 13.36 23.92
C LYS A 170 22.88 14.89 23.79
N ASP A 171 23.81 15.36 22.96
CA ASP A 171 24.11 16.78 22.76
C ASP A 171 23.38 17.34 21.52
N LEU A 172 22.57 16.51 20.84
CA LEU A 172 21.79 16.95 19.69
C LEU A 172 20.62 17.84 20.17
N PRO A 173 20.44 19.03 19.58
CA PRO A 173 19.33 19.89 19.93
C PRO A 173 18.02 19.22 19.52
N SER A 174 17.05 19.14 20.43
CA SER A 174 15.79 18.46 20.15
C SER A 174 14.60 19.29 20.64
N PRO A 175 14.06 20.17 19.78
CA PRO A 175 12.80 20.85 20.07
C PRO A 175 11.58 19.92 19.90
N ASN A 176 11.77 18.70 19.38
CA ASN A 176 10.71 17.75 19.03
C ASN A 176 11.09 16.33 19.45
N PRO A 177 10.22 15.54 20.11
CA PRO A 177 10.55 14.15 20.46
C PRO A 177 10.90 13.30 19.24
N TYR A 178 12.12 12.76 19.22
CA TYR A 178 12.58 11.73 18.29
C TYR A 178 13.54 10.77 18.98
N LEU A 179 13.72 9.59 18.39
CA LEU A 179 14.62 8.55 18.86
C LEU A 179 15.44 8.00 17.68
N ILE A 180 16.76 8.01 17.80
CA ILE A 180 17.64 7.29 16.89
C ILE A 180 17.71 5.84 17.41
N LEU A 181 17.08 4.91 16.69
CA LEU A 181 16.92 3.51 17.09
C LEU A 181 18.16 2.67 16.81
N ALA A 182 18.77 2.89 15.66
CA ALA A 182 19.93 2.15 15.18
C ALA A 182 20.78 3.03 14.26
N ILE A 183 22.07 2.71 14.20
CA ILE A 183 23.02 3.28 13.24
C ILE A 183 23.68 2.12 12.51
N LEU A 184 23.57 2.08 11.18
CA LEU A 184 24.30 1.18 10.32
C LEU A 184 25.48 1.95 9.72
N ARG A 185 26.70 1.56 10.11
CA ARG A 185 27.96 2.16 9.66
C ARG A 185 28.78 1.13 8.90
N GLY A 186 28.87 1.30 7.59
CA GLY A 186 29.32 0.23 6.69
C GLY A 186 28.36 -0.96 6.83
N GLU A 187 28.87 -2.11 7.25
CA GLU A 187 28.08 -3.32 7.47
C GLU A 187 27.73 -3.57 8.95
N LYS A 188 28.12 -2.67 9.86
CA LYS A 188 27.92 -2.87 11.30
C LYS A 188 26.70 -2.11 11.82
N MET A 189 25.73 -2.84 12.34
CA MET A 189 24.59 -2.28 13.07
C MET A 189 24.96 -1.99 14.52
N LEU A 190 24.62 -0.80 15.00
CA LEU A 190 24.91 -0.28 16.34
C LEU A 190 23.59 0.12 17.00
N ILE A 191 23.40 -0.28 18.26
CA ILE A 191 22.33 0.25 19.11
C ILE A 191 22.90 1.46 19.87
N PRO A 192 22.51 2.68 19.49
CA PRO A 192 23.12 3.90 19.96
C PRO A 192 22.74 4.24 21.40
N ARG A 193 23.70 4.81 22.13
CA ARG A 193 23.55 5.40 23.46
C ARG A 193 23.89 6.88 23.38
N GLY A 194 23.53 7.64 24.42
CA GLY A 194 23.73 9.09 24.41
C GLY A 194 25.16 9.58 24.16
N ASN A 195 26.20 8.75 24.42
CA ASN A 195 27.59 9.11 24.18
C ASN A 195 28.12 8.74 22.78
N ASP A 196 27.32 8.04 21.96
CA ASP A 196 27.72 7.68 20.61
C ASP A 196 27.62 8.88 19.66
N TYR A 197 28.45 8.84 18.62
CA TYR A 197 28.58 9.89 17.63
C TYR A 197 27.96 9.48 16.31
N LEU A 198 27.36 10.46 15.63
CA LEU A 198 26.93 10.35 14.25
C LEU A 198 28.03 10.83 13.31
N TYR A 199 28.22 10.17 12.18
CA TYR A 199 29.12 10.61 11.12
C TYR A 199 28.40 10.66 9.77
N ALA A 200 28.92 11.48 8.85
CA ALA A 200 28.45 11.47 7.47
C ALA A 200 28.61 10.06 6.86
N GLY A 201 27.63 9.63 6.07
CA GLY A 201 27.56 8.28 5.50
C GLY A 201 26.93 7.23 6.42
N ASP A 202 26.67 7.54 7.70
CA ASP A 202 25.88 6.65 8.55
C ASP A 202 24.45 6.51 8.01
N ARG A 203 23.95 5.27 7.95
CA ARG A 203 22.52 4.97 7.78
C ARG A 203 21.87 5.01 9.16
N VAL A 204 20.97 5.95 9.38
CA VAL A 204 20.34 6.21 10.67
C VAL A 204 18.86 5.86 10.59
N PHE A 205 18.40 5.06 11.55
CA PHE A 205 17.00 4.72 11.73
C PHE A 205 16.41 5.66 12.78
N VAL A 206 15.52 6.57 12.38
CA VAL A 206 14.92 7.57 13.26
C VAL A 206 13.42 7.36 13.41
N LEU A 207 12.95 7.35 14.66
CA LEU A 207 11.54 7.25 15.01
C LEU A 207 11.07 8.59 15.58
N ALA A 208 9.97 9.13 15.06
CA ALA A 208 9.38 10.37 15.56
C ALA A 208 7.86 10.42 15.31
N PRO A 209 7.11 11.30 15.98
CA PRO A 209 5.74 11.61 15.55
C PRO A 209 5.75 12.08 14.08
N ALA A 210 4.87 11.54 13.25
CA ALA A 210 4.85 11.80 11.80
C ALA A 210 4.77 13.31 11.48
N LYS A 211 4.02 14.07 12.29
CA LYS A 211 3.89 15.54 12.16
C LYS A 211 5.20 16.31 12.40
N GLN A 212 6.14 15.72 13.13
CA GLN A 212 7.43 16.34 13.48
C GLN A 212 8.59 15.82 12.63
N MET A 213 8.39 14.74 11.87
CA MET A 213 9.46 14.08 11.12
C MET A 213 10.21 15.04 10.19
N LYS A 214 9.48 15.94 9.52
CA LYS A 214 10.08 16.96 8.66
C LYS A 214 11.11 17.85 9.36
N HIS A 215 10.88 18.16 10.63
CA HIS A 215 11.84 18.94 11.42
C HIS A 215 13.06 18.09 11.82
N VAL A 216 12.84 16.82 12.14
CA VAL A 216 13.91 15.87 12.48
C VAL A 216 14.84 15.65 11.28
N GLU A 217 14.29 15.48 10.08
CA GLU A 217 15.07 15.38 8.84
C GLU A 217 15.95 16.62 8.61
N HIS A 218 15.37 17.83 8.76
CA HIS A 218 16.12 19.07 8.64
C HIS A 218 17.25 19.17 9.67
N LEU A 219 17.00 18.75 10.91
CA LEU A 219 18.03 18.66 11.96
C LEU A 219 19.18 17.75 11.52
N LEU A 220 18.86 16.57 10.98
CA LEU A 220 19.82 15.57 10.51
C LEU A 220 20.51 15.98 9.19
N GLY A 221 20.21 17.17 8.66
CA GLY A 221 20.84 17.74 7.47
C GLY A 221 20.19 17.34 6.15
N GLN A 222 19.05 16.66 6.20
CA GLN A 222 18.28 16.35 4.99
C GLN A 222 17.60 17.60 4.45
N LYS A 223 17.57 17.73 3.14
CA LYS A 223 16.88 18.81 2.44
C LYS A 223 15.80 18.23 1.56
N ARG A 224 14.61 17.96 2.13
CA ARG A 224 13.49 17.42 1.36
C ARG A 224 13.31 18.14 0.01
N THR A 225 13.67 17.48 -1.07
CA THR A 225 13.30 17.86 -2.42
C THR A 225 11.81 17.62 -2.52
N ARG A 226 11.07 18.73 -2.60
CA ARG A 226 9.65 18.64 -2.86
C ARG A 226 9.48 18.13 -4.28
N VAL A 227 8.80 16.99 -4.44
CA VAL A 227 8.33 16.55 -5.75
C VAL A 227 7.41 17.64 -6.30
N GLN A 228 7.84 18.33 -7.35
CA GLN A 228 7.06 19.39 -8.00
C GLN A 228 6.24 18.85 -9.16
N ARG A 229 6.75 17.83 -9.85
CA ARG A 229 6.13 17.17 -10.99
C ARG A 229 6.18 15.66 -10.79
N LEU A 230 5.02 15.01 -10.85
CA LEU A 230 4.85 13.55 -10.79
C LEU A 230 4.25 13.08 -12.11
N VAL A 231 4.93 12.15 -12.76
CA VAL A 231 4.40 11.45 -13.94
C VAL A 231 4.00 10.03 -13.54
N ILE A 232 2.76 9.68 -13.85
CA ILE A 232 2.18 8.36 -13.57
C ILE A 232 1.92 7.68 -14.91
N LEU A 233 2.58 6.57 -15.16
CA LEU A 233 2.28 5.72 -16.31
C LEU A 233 1.25 4.66 -15.92
N GLY A 234 0.11 4.66 -16.62
CA GLY A 234 -1.03 3.79 -16.39
C GLY A 234 -2.16 4.51 -15.66
N GLY A 235 -3.32 4.60 -16.29
CA GLY A 235 -4.56 5.14 -15.78
C GLY A 235 -5.36 4.15 -14.93
N THR A 236 -4.69 3.44 -14.01
CA THR A 236 -5.31 2.40 -13.18
C THR A 236 -6.05 2.99 -11.97
N ARG A 237 -6.79 2.15 -11.23
CA ARG A 237 -7.42 2.56 -9.97
C ARG A 237 -6.37 3.03 -8.94
N THR A 238 -5.19 2.42 -8.95
CA THR A 238 -4.06 2.86 -8.13
C THR A 238 -3.63 4.29 -8.50
N ALA A 239 -3.51 4.61 -9.80
CA ALA A 239 -3.22 5.97 -10.26
C ALA A 239 -4.30 6.97 -9.83
N TYR A 240 -5.58 6.59 -9.94
CA TYR A 240 -6.70 7.40 -9.49
C TYR A 240 -6.61 7.74 -7.98
N TYR A 241 -6.45 6.72 -7.12
CA TYR A 241 -6.34 6.94 -5.68
C TYR A 241 -5.09 7.76 -5.31
N LEU A 242 -3.97 7.55 -6.00
CA LEU A 242 -2.76 8.33 -5.77
C LEU A 242 -2.99 9.81 -6.12
N ALA A 243 -3.57 10.07 -7.28
CA ALA A 243 -3.89 11.43 -7.73
C ALA A 243 -4.90 12.13 -6.82
N GLN A 244 -5.87 11.40 -6.26
CA GLN A 244 -6.78 11.94 -5.24
C GLN A 244 -6.07 12.26 -3.93
N LYS A 245 -5.21 11.37 -3.41
CA LYS A 245 -4.45 11.61 -2.18
C LYS A 245 -3.51 12.81 -2.30
N LEU A 246 -3.00 13.06 -3.50
CA LEU A 246 -2.16 14.21 -3.82
C LEU A 246 -2.98 15.46 -4.17
N ALA A 247 -4.31 15.39 -4.24
CA ALA A 247 -5.15 16.55 -4.48
C ALA A 247 -4.91 17.63 -3.42
N GLY A 248 -4.80 18.88 -3.85
CA GLY A 248 -4.50 20.01 -2.97
C GLY A 248 -3.01 20.17 -2.58
N LYS A 249 -2.15 19.20 -2.93
CA LYS A 249 -0.70 19.42 -2.89
C LYS A 249 -0.28 20.26 -4.11
N LYS A 250 0.73 21.11 -3.95
CA LYS A 250 1.37 21.82 -5.07
C LYS A 250 2.30 20.87 -5.82
N ILE A 251 1.72 19.89 -6.51
CA ILE A 251 2.40 18.92 -7.37
C ILE A 251 1.64 18.90 -8.69
N GLU A 252 2.35 19.12 -9.79
CA GLU A 252 1.84 18.91 -11.13
C GLU A 252 1.79 17.40 -11.40
N ILE A 253 0.60 16.86 -11.65
CA ILE A 253 0.41 15.43 -11.91
C ILE A 253 0.04 15.25 -13.37
N LYS A 254 0.81 14.41 -14.07
CA LYS A 254 0.50 13.95 -15.42
C LYS A 254 0.25 12.44 -15.40
N ILE A 255 -0.84 11.98 -15.99
CA ILE A 255 -1.14 10.55 -16.18
C ILE A 255 -1.02 10.23 -17.67
N ILE A 256 -0.32 9.16 -18.01
CA ILE A 256 -0.25 8.62 -19.38
C ILE A 256 -1.02 7.32 -19.42
N GLU A 257 -2.02 7.24 -20.30
CA GLU A 257 -2.88 6.07 -20.43
C GLU A 257 -3.09 5.73 -21.92
N LYS A 258 -2.94 4.45 -22.26
CA LYS A 258 -3.02 3.95 -23.63
C LYS A 258 -4.45 3.83 -24.14
N ASN A 259 -5.41 3.66 -23.25
CA ASN A 259 -6.81 3.51 -23.58
C ASN A 259 -7.53 4.85 -23.54
N LEU A 260 -7.98 5.32 -24.71
CA LEU A 260 -8.70 6.59 -24.85
C LEU A 260 -9.94 6.70 -23.94
N LYS A 261 -10.75 5.64 -23.81
CA LYS A 261 -11.93 5.67 -22.93
C LYS A 261 -11.54 5.86 -21.46
N GLN A 262 -10.47 5.20 -21.03
CA GLN A 262 -9.96 5.37 -19.67
C GLN A 262 -9.42 6.79 -19.46
N CYS A 263 -8.79 7.39 -20.48
CA CYS A 263 -8.35 8.79 -20.43
C CYS A 263 -9.53 9.75 -20.21
N GLU A 264 -10.63 9.56 -20.94
CA GLU A 264 -11.84 10.36 -20.80
C GLU A 264 -12.44 10.23 -19.39
N ILE A 265 -12.55 9.00 -18.88
CA ILE A 265 -13.05 8.72 -17.53
C ILE A 265 -12.17 9.42 -16.48
N LEU A 266 -10.85 9.26 -16.55
CA LEU A 266 -9.92 9.89 -15.60
C LEU A 266 -9.95 11.42 -15.67
N SER A 267 -10.03 11.99 -16.88
CA SER A 267 -10.09 13.44 -17.07
C SER A 267 -11.33 14.05 -16.42
N ASN A 268 -12.46 13.33 -16.46
CA ASN A 268 -13.69 13.75 -15.79
C ASN A 268 -13.60 13.61 -14.26
N MET A 269 -12.99 12.53 -13.76
CA MET A 269 -12.89 12.26 -12.33
C MET A 269 -11.78 13.04 -11.62
N LEU A 270 -10.75 13.50 -12.35
CA LEU A 270 -9.55 14.15 -11.81
C LEU A 270 -9.29 15.49 -12.53
N PRO A 271 -10.08 16.53 -12.28
CA PRO A 271 -9.97 17.81 -12.99
C PRO A 271 -8.66 18.57 -12.74
N HIS A 272 -7.91 18.22 -11.69
CA HIS A 272 -6.62 18.79 -11.33
C HIS A 272 -5.42 18.04 -11.91
N VAL A 273 -5.65 17.06 -12.78
CA VAL A 273 -4.62 16.19 -13.37
C VAL A 273 -4.66 16.32 -14.88
N THR A 274 -3.48 16.41 -15.52
CA THR A 274 -3.39 16.34 -16.98
C THR A 274 -3.31 14.88 -17.41
N VAL A 275 -4.25 14.42 -18.21
CA VAL A 275 -4.29 13.04 -18.72
C VAL A 275 -3.92 13.04 -20.20
N PHE A 276 -2.90 12.26 -20.55
CA PHE A 276 -2.39 12.09 -21.89
C PHE A 276 -2.76 10.71 -22.43
N HIS A 277 -3.29 10.69 -23.64
CA HIS A 277 -3.53 9.45 -24.37
C HIS A 277 -2.25 9.05 -25.11
N GLY A 278 -1.63 7.96 -24.69
CA GLY A 278 -0.38 7.49 -25.31
C GLY A 278 0.16 6.20 -24.73
N ASP A 279 1.08 5.57 -25.44
CA ASP A 279 1.74 4.34 -25.01
C ASP A 279 3.01 4.68 -24.22
N GLY A 280 3.08 4.25 -22.96
CA GLY A 280 4.25 4.50 -22.12
C GLY A 280 5.53 3.79 -22.54
N SER A 281 5.45 2.82 -23.45
CA SER A 281 6.64 2.21 -24.06
C SER A 281 7.25 3.07 -25.17
N ASP A 282 6.55 4.11 -25.63
CA ASP A 282 7.03 5.02 -26.66
C ASP A 282 7.90 6.12 -26.05
N MET A 283 9.21 5.94 -26.16
CA MET A 283 10.20 6.89 -25.64
C MET A 283 10.09 8.28 -26.29
N SER A 284 9.64 8.37 -27.55
CA SER A 284 9.50 9.66 -28.22
C SER A 284 8.40 10.50 -27.59
N LEU A 285 7.27 9.88 -27.22
CA LEU A 285 6.21 10.52 -26.46
C LEU A 285 6.71 10.98 -25.08
N LEU A 286 7.53 10.16 -24.42
CA LEU A 286 8.05 10.50 -23.09
C LEU A 286 9.00 11.72 -23.15
N GLU A 287 9.82 11.80 -24.21
CA GLU A 287 10.71 12.94 -24.46
C GLU A 287 9.94 14.20 -24.85
N GLU A 288 8.95 14.09 -25.74
CA GLU A 288 8.09 15.21 -26.18
C GLU A 288 7.31 15.84 -25.02
N GLU A 289 6.86 15.03 -24.06
CA GLU A 289 6.07 15.48 -22.90
C GLU A 289 6.93 15.95 -21.70
N ASP A 290 8.24 16.08 -21.92
CA ASP A 290 9.23 16.56 -20.95
C ASP A 290 9.25 15.73 -19.66
N ILE A 291 9.05 14.41 -19.78
CA ILE A 291 9.02 13.47 -18.66
C ILE A 291 10.40 13.28 -18.06
N GLY A 292 11.47 13.48 -18.84
CA GLY A 292 12.85 13.51 -18.33
C GLY A 292 13.12 14.61 -17.31
N GLN A 293 12.25 15.63 -17.20
CA GLN A 293 12.30 16.65 -16.16
C GLN A 293 11.36 16.36 -14.96
N ALA A 294 10.65 15.23 -14.96
CA ALA A 294 9.83 14.84 -13.82
C ALA A 294 10.69 14.62 -12.58
N ALA A 295 10.28 15.19 -11.46
CA ALA A 295 10.96 14.97 -10.18
C ALA A 295 10.73 13.55 -9.64
N LEU A 296 9.65 12.90 -10.09
CA LEU A 296 9.34 11.50 -9.79
C LEU A 296 8.51 10.89 -10.92
N PHE A 297 8.87 9.66 -11.30
CA PHE A 297 8.15 8.83 -12.26
C PHE A 297 7.69 7.55 -11.56
N THR A 298 6.44 7.13 -11.81
CA THR A 298 5.90 5.87 -11.30
C THR A 298 5.12 5.14 -12.39
N ALA A 299 5.41 3.86 -12.59
CA ALA A 299 4.66 3.01 -13.51
C ALA A 299 3.75 2.06 -12.73
N VAL A 300 2.45 2.19 -12.93
CA VAL A 300 1.39 1.43 -12.26
C VAL A 300 0.43 0.81 -13.28
N THR A 301 0.97 0.35 -14.40
CA THR A 301 0.21 -0.37 -15.43
C THR A 301 -0.11 -1.80 -14.95
N GLY A 302 -1.02 -2.47 -15.65
CA GLY A 302 -1.30 -3.89 -15.42
C GLY A 302 -0.24 -4.86 -15.96
N ASP A 303 0.87 -4.37 -16.54
CA ASP A 303 1.94 -5.18 -17.11
C ASP A 303 3.28 -4.90 -16.38
N ASP A 304 3.74 -5.89 -15.61
CA ASP A 304 4.99 -5.81 -14.85
C ASP A 304 6.22 -5.59 -15.75
N LYS A 305 6.22 -6.12 -16.98
CA LYS A 305 7.35 -5.95 -17.91
C LYS A 305 7.43 -4.52 -18.39
N VAL A 306 6.29 -3.90 -18.70
CA VAL A 306 6.22 -2.48 -19.08
C VAL A 306 6.63 -1.61 -17.90
N ASN A 307 6.11 -1.89 -16.70
CA ASN A 307 6.46 -1.14 -15.51
C ASN A 307 7.97 -1.15 -15.25
N LEU A 308 8.61 -2.32 -15.34
CA LEU A 308 10.05 -2.47 -15.13
C LEU A 308 10.87 -1.81 -16.23
N LEU A 309 10.52 -2.02 -17.50
CA LEU A 309 11.23 -1.44 -18.64
C LEU A 309 11.20 0.09 -18.59
N VAL A 310 10.02 0.69 -18.45
CA VAL A 310 9.89 2.15 -18.48
C VAL A 310 10.50 2.78 -17.23
N SER A 311 10.41 2.14 -16.06
CA SER A 311 11.08 2.66 -14.86
C SER A 311 12.61 2.64 -14.96
N LEU A 312 13.20 1.71 -15.73
CA LEU A 312 14.64 1.71 -16.03
C LEU A 312 15.02 2.81 -17.02
N LEU A 313 14.16 3.07 -18.00
CA LEU A 313 14.39 4.07 -19.04
C LEU A 313 14.17 5.50 -18.55
N ALA A 314 13.30 5.69 -17.55
CA ALA A 314 13.02 6.99 -16.93
C ALA A 314 14.09 7.45 -15.91
N LYS A 315 15.14 6.64 -15.68
CA LYS A 315 16.20 6.89 -14.69
C LYS A 315 17.40 7.60 -15.31
#